data_AF-A0A924UW90-F1
#
_entry.id   AF-A0A924UW90-F1
#
_cell.length_a   1.000
_cell.length_b   1.000
_cell.length_c   1.000
_cell.angle_alpha   90.00
_cell.angle_beta   90.00
_cell.angle_gamma   90.00
#
_symmetry.space_group_name_H-M   'P 1'
#
loop_
_entity.id
_entity.type
_entity.pdbx_description
1 polymer ?
#
loop_
_entity_poly.entity_id
_entity_poly.type
_entity_poly.pdbx_seq_one_letter_code
_entity_poly.pdbx_strand_id
1 'polypeptide(L)'
;MKRTILSMLFLASLFSCENDSKSSIQTTSVVLANQSVTQVLIKEQSGFENVELFSLITLDDVLAGSPNFVFGGSSDGSGLLKNADGTFTFLVNHEDNF
;
A
#
# COMPACT_ATOMS: atom_id res chain seq x y z
N MET A 1 -45.41 23.69 16.53
CA MET A 1 -45.06 22.75 15.44
C MET A 1 -43.63 22.89 14.91
N LYS A 2 -43.02 24.10 14.82
CA LYS A 2 -41.61 24.24 14.36
C LYS A 2 -40.55 23.73 15.36
N ARG A 3 -40.78 23.82 16.68
CA ARG A 3 -39.83 23.35 17.72
C ARG A 3 -39.77 21.83 17.86
N THR A 4 -40.85 21.12 17.52
CA THR A 4 -40.91 19.65 17.55
C THR A 4 -40.22 19.01 16.34
N ILE A 5 -40.19 19.71 15.20
CA ILE A 5 -39.49 19.24 13.98
C ILE A 5 -37.96 19.26 14.19
N LEU A 6 -37.42 20.27 14.88
CA LEU A 6 -35.98 20.38 15.15
C LEU A 6 -35.47 19.29 16.10
N SER A 7 -36.30 18.86 17.06
CA SER A 7 -35.96 17.78 17.99
C SER A 7 -35.96 16.39 17.34
N MET A 8 -36.70 16.21 16.24
CA MET A 8 -36.80 14.94 15.52
C MET A 8 -35.63 14.72 14.56
N LEU A 9 -35.02 15.80 14.05
CA LEU A 9 -33.86 15.74 13.15
C LEU A 9 -32.56 15.38 13.89
N PHE A 10 -32.46 15.68 15.19
CA PHE A 10 -31.29 15.39 16.02
C PHE A 10 -31.21 13.91 16.46
N LEU A 11 -32.33 13.18 16.42
CA LEU A 11 -32.38 11.77 16.82
C LEU A 11 -32.01 10.83 15.66
N ALA A 12 -32.13 11.29 14.41
CA ALA A 12 -31.79 10.53 13.22
C ALA A 12 -30.27 10.44 12.95
N SER A 13 -29.47 11.37 13.48
CA SER A 13 -28.00 11.37 13.31
C SER A 13 -27.27 10.34 14.19
N LEU A 14 -27.95 9.75 15.17
CA LEU A 14 -27.35 8.75 16.08
C LEU A 14 -27.38 7.32 15.54
N PHE A 15 -28.07 7.06 14.43
CA PHE A 15 -28.17 5.73 13.81
C PHE A 15 -27.29 5.56 12.57
N SER A 16 -26.47 6.55 12.20
CA SER A 16 -25.57 6.46 11.05
C SER A 16 -24.23 5.79 11.40
N CYS A 17 -24.26 4.70 12.16
CA CYS A 17 -23.13 3.79 12.28
C CYS A 17 -23.38 2.62 11.33
N GLU A 18 -22.81 2.71 10.13
CA GLU A 18 -22.62 1.56 9.27
C GLU A 18 -21.62 0.64 9.99
N ASN A 19 -22.05 -0.56 10.38
CA ASN A 19 -21.09 -1.57 10.80
C ASN A 19 -20.37 -2.02 9.54
N ASP A 20 -19.15 -1.51 9.31
CA ASP A 20 -18.24 -2.11 8.35
C ASP A 20 -18.10 -3.59 8.72
N SER A 21 -18.80 -4.44 7.96
CA SER A 21 -18.64 -5.88 8.03
C SER A 21 -17.15 -6.12 7.78
N LYS A 22 -16.41 -6.41 8.85
CA LYS A 22 -15.02 -6.83 8.77
C LYS A 22 -15.03 -8.11 7.93
N SER A 23 -14.84 -7.93 6.63
CA SER A 23 -14.58 -9.04 5.73
C SER A 23 -13.44 -9.81 6.36
N SER A 24 -13.69 -11.08 6.68
CA SER A 24 -12.76 -11.97 7.37
C SER A 24 -11.59 -12.36 6.46
N ILE A 25 -11.12 -11.44 5.62
CA ILE A 25 -9.88 -11.57 4.88
C ILE A 25 -8.80 -11.66 5.95
N GLN A 26 -8.25 -12.86 6.09
CA GLN A 26 -7.09 -13.15 6.91
C GLN A 26 -5.98 -12.19 6.49
N THR A 27 -5.80 -11.10 7.24
CA THR A 27 -4.65 -10.22 7.05
C THR A 27 -3.43 -11.03 7.45
N THR A 28 -2.68 -11.49 6.46
CA THR A 28 -1.33 -12.02 6.69
C THR A 28 -0.56 -10.96 7.46
N SER A 29 0.12 -11.36 8.54
CA SER A 29 1.01 -10.48 9.28
C SER A 29 2.00 -9.84 8.30
N VAL A 30 1.97 -8.52 8.18
CA VAL A 30 2.89 -7.79 7.31
C VAL A 30 4.29 -7.89 7.93
N VAL A 31 5.25 -8.38 7.14
CA VAL A 31 6.66 -8.45 7.53
C VAL A 31 7.39 -7.29 6.86
N LEU A 32 7.87 -6.35 7.67
CA LEU A 32 8.70 -5.23 7.21
C LEU A 32 10.15 -5.72 7.13
N ALA A 33 10.62 -5.99 5.91
CA ALA A 33 11.95 -6.50 5.63
C ALA A 33 12.33 -6.20 4.17
N ASN A 34 13.62 -6.25 3.86
CA ASN A 34 14.09 -6.26 2.48
C ASN A 34 13.50 -7.49 1.77
N GLN A 35 12.82 -7.25 0.65
CA GLN A 35 12.31 -8.30 -0.24
C GLN A 35 13.24 -8.49 -1.45
N SER A 36 14.04 -7.47 -1.76
CA SER A 36 15.10 -7.54 -2.77
C SER A 36 16.37 -8.19 -2.24
N VAL A 37 17.14 -8.83 -3.13
CA VAL A 37 18.52 -9.28 -2.85
C VAL A 37 19.48 -8.10 -2.70
N THR A 38 19.16 -6.94 -3.27
CA THR A 38 19.95 -5.71 -3.13
C THR A 38 19.51 -4.96 -1.87
N GLN A 39 20.46 -4.66 -0.99
CA GLN A 39 20.21 -3.85 0.21
C GLN A 39 19.77 -2.41 -0.13
N VAL A 40 19.25 -1.69 0.86
CA VAL A 40 18.95 -0.26 0.70
C VAL A 40 20.21 0.52 0.37
N LEU A 41 20.14 1.31 -0.71
CA LEU A 41 21.22 2.18 -1.19
C LEU A 41 20.96 3.66 -0.91
N ILE A 42 19.92 3.96 -0.13
CA ILE A 42 19.57 5.31 0.31
C ILE A 42 20.17 5.56 1.68
N LYS A 43 20.69 6.76 1.91
CA LYS A 43 21.23 7.20 3.19
C LYS A 43 20.25 8.13 3.89
N GLU A 44 19.88 7.79 5.12
CA GLU A 44 19.11 8.67 6.00
C GLU A 44 19.86 9.98 6.26
N GLN A 45 19.12 11.09 6.21
CA GLN A 45 19.63 12.42 6.55
C GLN A 45 19.24 12.76 7.99
N SER A 46 19.91 13.77 8.54
CA SER A 46 19.54 14.33 9.85
C SER A 46 18.05 14.69 9.89
N GLY A 47 17.35 14.26 10.94
CA GLY A 47 15.90 14.40 11.10
C GLY A 47 15.05 13.21 10.64
N PHE A 48 15.66 12.15 10.09
CA PHE A 48 14.98 10.93 9.64
C PHE A 48 15.41 9.67 10.38
N GLU A 49 15.97 9.80 11.59
CA GLU A 49 16.59 8.70 12.36
C GLU A 49 15.61 7.59 12.77
N ASN A 50 14.30 7.82 12.64
CA ASN A 50 13.25 6.86 12.98
C ASN A 50 12.55 6.30 11.73
N VAL A 51 13.07 6.54 10.52
CA VAL A 51 12.54 5.97 9.28
C VAL A 51 13.28 4.69 8.97
N GLU A 52 12.57 3.58 8.94
CA GLU A 52 13.11 2.31 8.42
C GLU A 52 12.92 2.25 6.90
N LEU A 53 13.98 1.85 6.20
CA LEU A 53 13.99 1.70 4.76
C LEU A 53 14.14 0.23 4.39
N PHE A 54 13.37 -0.21 3.39
CA PHE A 54 13.42 -1.56 2.86
C PHE A 54 13.41 -1.54 1.33
N SER A 55 14.26 -2.34 0.71
CA SER A 55 14.26 -2.57 -0.74
C SER A 55 13.18 -3.58 -1.09
N LEU A 56 12.25 -3.21 -1.98
CA LEU A 56 11.16 -4.07 -2.44
C LEU A 56 11.57 -4.93 -3.65
N ILE A 57 12.04 -4.29 -4.72
CA ILE A 57 12.50 -4.92 -5.95
C ILE A 57 13.57 -4.04 -6.61
N THR A 58 14.59 -4.65 -7.20
CA THR A 58 15.67 -4.01 -7.94
C THR A 58 15.99 -4.81 -9.21
N LEU A 59 16.94 -4.31 -10.00
CA LEU A 59 17.41 -4.96 -11.24
C LEU A 59 18.09 -6.32 -11.01
N ASP A 60 18.61 -6.58 -9.81
CA ASP A 60 19.29 -7.84 -9.48
C ASP A 60 18.31 -8.95 -9.08
N ASP A 61 17.03 -8.61 -8.90
CA ASP A 61 16.02 -9.57 -8.45
C ASP A 61 15.52 -10.45 -9.60
N VAL A 62 15.51 -11.76 -9.34
CA VAL A 62 14.90 -12.76 -10.24
C VAL A 62 13.52 -13.14 -9.71
N LEU A 63 12.49 -12.76 -10.44
CA LEU A 63 11.10 -13.09 -10.08
C LEU A 63 10.77 -14.54 -10.44
N ALA A 64 10.36 -15.35 -9.46
CA ALA A 64 10.10 -16.78 -9.65
C ALA A 64 9.07 -17.09 -10.75
N GLY A 65 8.04 -16.25 -10.92
CA GLY A 65 7.03 -16.40 -11.96
C GLY A 65 7.44 -15.90 -13.35
N SER A 66 8.55 -15.16 -13.44
CA SER A 66 9.03 -14.52 -14.67
C SER A 66 10.56 -14.40 -14.65
N PRO A 67 11.29 -15.53 -14.69
CA PRO A 67 12.74 -15.54 -14.45
C PRO A 67 13.58 -14.81 -15.52
N ASN A 68 12.99 -14.54 -16.69
CA ASN A 68 13.65 -13.80 -17.78
C ASN A 68 13.32 -12.31 -17.77
N PHE A 69 12.43 -11.86 -16.87
CA PHE A 69 12.12 -10.45 -16.73
C PHE A 69 13.22 -9.76 -15.93
N VAL A 70 13.70 -8.63 -16.44
CA VAL A 70 14.65 -7.75 -15.75
C VAL A 70 13.90 -6.49 -15.37
N PHE A 71 13.93 -6.13 -14.08
CA PHE A 71 13.33 -4.89 -13.61
C PHE A 71 14.07 -3.70 -14.24
N GLY A 72 13.31 -2.76 -14.83
CA GLY A 72 13.87 -1.69 -15.64
C GLY A 72 14.48 -0.55 -14.82
N GLY A 73 15.24 0.30 -15.50
CA GLY A 73 15.81 1.52 -14.93
C GLY A 73 14.76 2.60 -14.70
N SER A 74 15.16 3.63 -13.95
CA SER A 74 14.37 4.83 -13.63
C SER A 74 12.89 4.54 -13.40
N SER A 75 12.62 3.76 -12.36
CA SER A 75 11.27 3.57 -11.87
C SER A 75 10.66 4.92 -11.51
N ASP A 76 9.55 5.28 -12.13
CA ASP A 76 8.91 6.58 -11.95
C ASP A 76 7.46 6.38 -11.47
N GLY A 77 6.48 6.72 -12.33
CA GLY A 77 5.06 6.61 -12.00
C GLY A 77 4.69 5.19 -11.57
N SER A 78 4.12 5.05 -10.37
CA SER A 78 3.70 3.77 -9.83
C SER A 78 2.36 3.83 -9.09
N GLY A 79 1.72 2.67 -8.97
CA GLY A 79 0.46 2.49 -8.28
C GLY A 79 0.34 1.09 -7.68
N LEU A 80 -0.32 1.01 -6.52
CA LEU A 80 -0.60 -0.26 -5.84
C LEU A 80 -2.10 -0.51 -5.84
N LEU A 81 -2.53 -1.56 -6.54
CA LEU A 81 -3.93 -1.94 -6.65
C LEU A 81 -4.24 -3.09 -5.70
N LYS A 82 -5.29 -2.96 -4.89
CA LYS A 82 -5.79 -4.05 -4.06
C LYS A 82 -6.65 -4.99 -4.89
N ASN A 83 -6.31 -6.28 -4.87
CA ASN A 83 -7.05 -7.32 -5.57
C ASN A 83 -8.21 -7.86 -4.71
N ALA A 84 -9.19 -8.49 -5.35
CA ALA A 84 -10.37 -9.05 -4.67
C ALA A 84 -10.02 -10.22 -3.72
N ASP A 85 -8.92 -10.91 -3.99
CA ASP A 85 -8.40 -12.02 -3.18
C ASP A 85 -7.56 -11.56 -1.97
N GLY A 86 -7.43 -10.25 -1.75
CA GLY A 86 -6.65 -9.68 -0.67
C GLY A 86 -5.16 -9.51 -0.97
N THR A 87 -4.69 -9.88 -2.18
CA THR A 87 -3.33 -9.57 -2.65
C THR A 87 -3.25 -8.15 -3.21
N PHE A 88 -2.07 -7.76 -3.68
CA PHE A 88 -1.85 -6.47 -4.35
C PHE A 88 -1.12 -6.64 -5.67
N THR A 89 -1.46 -5.78 -6.62
CA THR A 89 -0.72 -5.62 -7.87
C THR A 89 0.04 -4.30 -7.82
N PHE A 90 1.36 -4.37 -7.92
CA PHE A 90 2.20 -3.19 -8.10
C PHE A 90 2.39 -2.94 -9.59
N LEU A 91 1.95 -1.78 -10.06
CA LEU A 91 2.14 -1.31 -11.43
C LEU A 91 3.14 -0.16 -11.40
N VAL A 92 4.23 -0.27 -12.15
CA VAL A 92 5.30 0.72 -12.17
C VAL A 92 5.79 0.92 -13.60
N ASN A 93 6.01 2.18 -13.96
CA ASN A 93 6.64 2.55 -15.21
C ASN A 93 8.16 2.46 -15.06
N HIS A 94 8.84 2.02 -16.12
CA HIS A 94 10.27 2.18 -16.29
C HIS A 94 10.48 3.27 -17.33
N GLU A 95 11.00 4.42 -16.92
CA GLU A 95 11.20 5.57 -17.81
C GLU A 95 12.40 5.37 -18.75
N ASP A 96 13.39 4.58 -18.31
CA ASP A 96 14.55 4.23 -19.10
C ASP A 96 14.98 2.76 -18.94
N ASN A 97 15.86 2.36 -19.83
CA ASN A 97 16.41 1.02 -19.92
C ASN A 97 17.81 1.17 -20.53
N PHE A 98 18.76 1.53 -19.66
CA PHE A 98 20.19 1.59 -19.99
C PHE A 98 20.82 0.19 -20.05
#